data_AF-A0A4P9X4L7-F1
#
_entry.id   AF-A0A4P9X4L7-F1
#
_cell.length_a   1.000
_cell.length_b   1.000
_cell.length_c   1.000
_cell.angle_alpha   90.00
_cell.angle_beta   90.00
_cell.angle_gamma   90.00
#
_symmetry.space_group_name_H-M   'P 1'
#
loop_
_entity.id
_entity.type
_entity.pdbx_description
1 polymer ?
#
loop_
_entity_poly.entity_id
_entity_poly.type
_entity_poly.pdbx_seq_one_letter_code
_entity_poly.pdbx_strand_id
1 'polypeptide(L)'
;MSRAAAAASEKLAPPASLANGRAVWIEADGRPESTLVDAWEGWGTSLCWWAAWAGKISNTLYFESLMDHLFTYDKGLGLNIVRYNIYGGSDPGDKGLFRDYAGEDGFWPGPDAPFDWSRDAPQRRVLFAALARGVTTVEAFSNSPPAWMTVSGKAVGGLSGTADNLRSDMVPRFAHYLCRVLAYYETQGVTFASLSPFNEPLATWWCYEANKQGFQEGCHHSVATQVAVLDAVREQLRLQKLAEPRLVASEDWSPGWTRDTLQAGGDQLWSRVDQVNTHGYGAMNRKDRAELGDLCRRHRVPLWLSEVGFPHAGLEGLIELAEHIILDITAMRCSAWIYWQALEQWGDWGMIHQSLREDDPQTIALTSKYHGMKHFTHHIRPGARLLQPHFPHGSAPVGLLMARGPPQLGTRRAPSVAPSGASDPPTSTKQQPLVVVVCHPDLAVPRDVYLRVHERLLPHGLQTVADVYRSDAGGLYTALSARVAPQAWRIVPPGEAAVLAAQAARLRGHRPWWRRAACAVWHALAACFMPRAVTASAEKPGLAPDAPTLLLQLRVEPQSLTTFTFY
;
A
#
# COMPACT_ATOMS: atom_id res chain seq x y z
N MET A 1 -22.97 14.18 54.42
CA MET A 1 -23.26 14.60 53.03
C MET A 1 -21.95 14.90 52.33
N SER A 2 -21.41 13.91 51.62
CA SER A 2 -20.17 14.03 50.84
C SER A 2 -20.53 14.62 49.47
N ARG A 3 -19.99 15.79 49.14
CA ARG A 3 -19.99 16.32 47.77
C ARG A 3 -18.87 15.61 47.02
N ALA A 4 -19.25 14.65 46.20
CA ALA A 4 -18.39 14.14 45.13
C ALA A 4 -18.03 15.33 44.23
N ALA A 5 -16.77 15.77 44.29
CA ALA A 5 -16.22 16.65 43.28
C ALA A 5 -16.10 15.82 42.00
N ALA A 6 -16.99 16.08 41.04
CA ALA A 6 -16.80 15.63 39.67
C ALA A 6 -15.50 16.26 39.16
N ALA A 7 -14.43 15.46 39.09
CA ALA A 7 -13.21 15.84 38.39
C ALA A 7 -13.56 15.94 36.90
N ALA A 8 -13.80 17.15 36.43
CA ALA A 8 -13.88 17.44 35.02
C ALA A 8 -12.48 17.20 34.43
N SER A 9 -12.34 16.14 33.64
CA SER A 9 -11.22 16.00 32.70
C SER A 9 -11.19 17.30 31.88
N GLU A 10 -10.15 18.12 32.07
CA GLU A 10 -9.88 19.25 31.19
C GLU A 10 -9.53 18.67 29.81
N LYS A 11 -10.55 18.52 28.97
CA LYS A 11 -10.35 18.37 27.53
C LYS A 11 -9.61 19.63 27.07
N LEU A 12 -8.35 19.47 26.69
CA LEU A 12 -7.57 20.54 26.07
C LEU A 12 -8.43 21.12 24.93
N ALA A 13 -8.82 22.40 25.04
CA ALA A 13 -9.70 23.01 24.07
C ALA A 13 -8.94 23.16 22.73
N PRO A 14 -9.59 22.89 21.59
CA PRO A 14 -9.03 23.16 20.28
C PRO A 14 -8.57 24.63 20.16
N PRO A 15 -7.43 24.93 19.52
CA PRO A 15 -7.01 26.30 19.27
C PRO A 15 -8.07 27.05 18.45
N ALA A 16 -8.28 28.32 18.78
CA ALA A 16 -9.29 29.18 18.13
C ALA A 16 -9.11 29.34 16.59
N SER A 17 -7.97 28.93 16.03
CA SER A 17 -7.73 28.85 14.58
C SER A 17 -8.56 27.78 13.87
N LEU A 18 -9.05 26.75 14.58
CA LEU A 18 -9.97 25.73 14.05
C LEU A 18 -11.31 26.34 13.62
N ALA A 19 -11.81 27.33 14.36
CA ALA A 19 -13.09 28.00 14.07
C ALA A 19 -13.10 28.80 12.76
N ASN A 20 -11.92 29.11 12.20
CA ASN A 20 -11.78 29.88 10.95
C ASN A 20 -11.41 28.98 9.75
N GLY A 21 -11.50 27.65 9.89
CA GLY A 21 -11.09 26.69 8.84
C GLY A 21 -9.58 26.68 8.56
N ARG A 22 -8.76 27.27 9.45
CA ARG A 22 -7.31 27.47 9.29
C ARG A 22 -6.46 26.62 10.22
N ALA A 23 -7.04 25.64 10.92
CA ALA A 23 -6.29 24.52 11.51
C ALA A 23 -7.00 23.15 11.33
N VAL A 24 -6.27 22.03 11.29
CA VAL A 24 -6.84 20.66 11.47
C VAL A 24 -6.40 20.12 12.83
N TRP A 25 -7.31 19.51 13.59
CA TRP A 25 -7.03 18.88 14.88
C TRP A 25 -7.25 17.38 14.78
N ILE A 26 -6.23 16.63 15.16
CA ILE A 26 -6.21 15.17 15.07
C ILE A 26 -5.88 14.62 16.44
N GLU A 27 -6.69 13.69 16.94
CA GLU A 27 -6.38 12.94 18.15
C GLU A 27 -5.96 11.52 17.79
N ALA A 28 -4.79 11.11 18.29
CA ALA A 28 -4.36 9.72 18.33
C ALA A 28 -4.39 9.29 19.80
N ASP A 29 -5.48 8.66 20.21
CA ASP A 29 -5.68 8.23 21.60
C ASP A 29 -5.18 6.81 21.87
N GLY A 30 -4.89 6.04 20.81
CA GLY A 30 -4.21 4.75 20.89
C GLY A 30 -5.03 3.67 21.57
N ARG A 31 -6.37 3.77 21.51
CA ARG A 31 -7.23 2.72 22.04
C ARG A 31 -7.26 1.51 21.10
N PRO A 32 -7.38 0.28 21.61
CA PRO A 32 -7.52 -0.92 20.76
C PRO A 32 -8.70 -0.82 19.77
N GLU A 33 -9.79 -0.16 20.16
CA GLU A 33 -10.92 0.16 19.27
C GLU A 33 -10.60 1.10 18.10
N SER A 34 -9.39 1.68 18.03
CA SER A 34 -8.93 2.54 16.94
C SER A 34 -8.02 1.81 15.94
N THR A 35 -7.89 0.49 15.97
CA THR A 35 -7.07 -0.24 14.97
C THR A 35 -7.89 -0.52 13.71
N LEU A 36 -7.37 -0.04 12.57
CA LEU A 36 -7.92 -0.32 11.23
C LEU A 36 -7.46 -1.67 10.72
N VAL A 37 -6.15 -1.93 10.85
CA VAL A 37 -5.47 -3.14 10.36
C VAL A 37 -4.47 -3.58 11.42
N ASP A 38 -4.58 -4.82 11.90
CA ASP A 38 -3.75 -5.36 12.97
C ASP A 38 -2.34 -5.75 12.52
N ALA A 39 -2.19 -6.19 11.27
CA ALA A 39 -0.91 -6.53 10.68
C ALA A 39 -0.96 -6.21 9.19
N TRP A 40 -0.27 -5.14 8.81
CA TRP A 40 -0.05 -4.78 7.41
C TRP A 40 0.77 -5.89 6.74
N GLU A 41 0.24 -6.50 5.69
CA GLU A 41 0.92 -7.57 4.95
C GLU A 41 1.96 -6.99 4.00
N GLY A 42 1.69 -5.83 3.39
CA GLY A 42 2.72 -5.15 2.63
C GLY A 42 2.25 -4.35 1.43
N TRP A 43 3.25 -4.03 0.62
CA TRP A 43 3.14 -3.27 -0.61
C TRP A 43 3.69 -4.09 -1.76
N GLY A 44 3.02 -4.04 -2.91
CA GLY A 44 3.45 -4.84 -4.05
C GLY A 44 3.24 -4.20 -5.40
N THR A 45 3.66 -4.97 -6.40
CA THR A 45 3.33 -4.75 -7.81
C THR A 45 2.92 -6.07 -8.44
N SER A 46 2.06 -6.03 -9.45
CA SER A 46 1.98 -7.16 -10.39
C SER A 46 3.24 -7.21 -11.25
N LEU A 47 3.65 -8.42 -11.62
CA LEU A 47 4.70 -8.65 -12.61
C LEU A 47 4.14 -8.60 -14.04
N CYS A 48 2.81 -8.57 -14.20
CA CYS A 48 2.19 -8.33 -15.49
C CYS A 48 2.41 -6.87 -15.94
N TRP A 49 2.84 -6.59 -17.16
CA TRP A 49 3.63 -7.47 -18.05
C TRP A 49 5.07 -7.07 -18.14
N TRP A 50 5.41 -5.93 -17.53
CA TRP A 50 6.72 -5.33 -17.57
C TRP A 50 7.84 -6.29 -17.17
N ALA A 51 7.56 -7.32 -16.35
CA ALA A 51 8.56 -8.32 -15.96
C ALA A 51 8.98 -9.23 -17.13
N ALA A 52 8.08 -9.54 -18.05
CA ALA A 52 8.41 -10.30 -19.25
C ALA A 52 9.35 -9.52 -20.18
N TRP A 53 9.24 -8.19 -20.20
CA TRP A 53 10.23 -7.32 -20.84
C TRP A 53 11.51 -7.22 -20.01
N ALA A 54 11.41 -6.88 -18.72
CA ALA A 54 12.57 -6.61 -17.88
C ALA A 54 13.48 -7.82 -17.75
N GLY A 55 12.92 -9.03 -17.74
CA GLY A 55 13.69 -10.27 -17.76
C GLY A 55 14.52 -10.49 -19.04
N LYS A 56 14.16 -9.84 -20.15
CA LYS A 56 14.88 -9.89 -21.44
C LYS A 56 16.05 -8.89 -21.50
N ILE A 57 16.19 -7.98 -20.53
CA ILE A 57 17.27 -6.99 -20.51
C ILE A 57 18.64 -7.69 -20.41
N SER A 58 19.50 -7.42 -21.40
CA SER A 58 20.83 -8.03 -21.48
C SER A 58 21.86 -7.29 -20.62
N ASN A 59 21.72 -5.97 -20.47
CA ASN A 59 22.58 -5.19 -19.58
C ASN A 59 22.28 -5.56 -18.13
N THR A 60 23.19 -6.32 -17.52
CA THR A 60 23.04 -6.79 -16.14
C THR A 60 22.99 -5.62 -15.15
N LEU A 61 23.81 -4.57 -15.33
CA LEU A 61 23.79 -3.42 -14.42
C LEU A 61 22.44 -2.68 -14.47
N TYR A 62 21.87 -2.53 -15.67
CA TYR A 62 20.54 -1.92 -15.82
C TYR A 62 19.48 -2.75 -15.10
N PHE A 63 19.47 -4.06 -15.36
CA PHE A 63 18.53 -4.99 -14.75
C PHE A 63 18.62 -4.96 -13.22
N GLU A 64 19.83 -5.10 -12.65
CA GLU A 64 20.01 -5.10 -11.20
C GLU A 64 19.63 -3.74 -10.57
N SER A 65 19.91 -2.62 -11.24
CA SER A 65 19.49 -1.28 -10.80
C SER A 65 17.96 -1.13 -10.78
N LEU A 66 17.28 -1.60 -11.83
CA LEU A 66 15.82 -1.61 -11.91
C LEU A 66 15.21 -2.46 -10.79
N MET A 67 15.76 -3.65 -10.55
CA MET A 67 15.31 -4.52 -9.44
C MET A 67 15.56 -3.86 -8.08
N ASP A 68 16.68 -3.17 -7.91
CA ASP A 68 16.99 -2.42 -6.68
C ASP A 68 16.00 -1.28 -6.43
N HIS A 69 15.62 -0.52 -7.46
CA HIS A 69 14.62 0.54 -7.35
C HIS A 69 13.25 0.03 -6.87
N LEU A 70 12.87 -1.20 -7.20
CA LEU A 70 11.57 -1.75 -6.82
C LEU A 70 11.62 -2.49 -5.48
N PHE A 71 12.58 -3.39 -5.28
CA PHE A 71 12.50 -4.39 -4.22
C PHE A 71 13.49 -4.15 -3.07
N THR A 72 14.57 -3.41 -3.29
CA THR A 72 15.59 -3.19 -2.27
C THR A 72 15.19 -2.01 -1.38
N TYR A 73 15.03 -2.21 -0.06
CA TYR A 73 14.48 -1.19 0.84
C TYR A 73 15.30 0.12 0.91
N ASP A 74 16.62 0.03 1.02
CA ASP A 74 17.52 1.18 1.19
C ASP A 74 17.82 1.91 -0.12
N LYS A 75 17.64 1.25 -1.27
CA LYS A 75 17.86 1.82 -2.61
C LYS A 75 16.56 2.25 -3.30
N GLY A 76 15.47 1.55 -3.02
CA GLY A 76 14.23 1.57 -3.79
C GLY A 76 12.97 1.77 -2.95
N LEU A 77 11.86 1.23 -3.44
CA LEU A 77 10.57 1.19 -2.73
C LEU A 77 10.56 0.12 -1.63
N GLY A 78 11.36 -0.93 -1.76
CA GLY A 78 11.33 -2.04 -0.80
C GLY A 78 10.01 -2.80 -0.81
N LEU A 79 9.39 -2.96 -1.99
CA LEU A 79 8.17 -3.75 -2.16
C LEU A 79 8.42 -5.19 -1.67
N ASN A 80 7.47 -5.74 -0.92
CA ASN A 80 7.61 -7.06 -0.32
C ASN A 80 6.61 -8.09 -0.85
N ILE A 81 5.68 -7.67 -1.72
CA ILE A 81 4.68 -8.51 -2.37
C ILE A 81 4.88 -8.42 -3.89
N VAL A 82 4.82 -9.56 -4.58
CA VAL A 82 4.69 -9.59 -6.05
C VAL A 82 3.53 -10.51 -6.44
N ARG A 83 2.76 -10.09 -7.46
CA ARG A 83 1.76 -10.97 -8.11
C ARG A 83 2.37 -11.51 -9.39
N TYR A 84 2.53 -12.83 -9.49
CA TYR A 84 3.09 -13.53 -10.64
C TYR A 84 1.98 -14.01 -11.57
N ASN A 85 2.01 -13.57 -12.83
CA ASN A 85 0.98 -13.94 -13.81
C ASN A 85 1.28 -15.30 -14.43
N ILE A 86 0.38 -16.25 -14.22
CA ILE A 86 0.32 -17.51 -14.95
C ILE A 86 -0.44 -17.26 -16.25
N TYR A 87 0.33 -16.99 -17.31
CA TYR A 87 -0.21 -16.72 -18.65
C TYR A 87 -1.07 -17.86 -19.18
N GLY A 88 -2.16 -17.52 -19.86
CA GLY A 88 -2.93 -18.46 -20.67
C GLY A 88 -2.17 -18.82 -21.97
N GLY A 89 -1.44 -17.86 -22.52
CA GLY A 89 -0.73 -18.04 -23.79
C GLY A 89 -1.58 -17.70 -24.99
N SER A 90 -0.92 -17.21 -26.02
CA SER A 90 -1.50 -16.93 -27.33
C SER A 90 -1.45 -18.16 -28.23
N ASP A 91 -2.46 -18.33 -29.09
CA ASP A 91 -2.36 -19.28 -30.21
C ASP A 91 -1.34 -18.72 -31.22
N PRO A 92 -0.47 -19.52 -31.85
CA PRO A 92 0.40 -19.08 -32.96
C PRO A 92 -0.30 -18.26 -34.06
N GLY A 93 -1.62 -18.42 -34.24
CA GLY A 93 -2.44 -17.63 -35.15
C GLY A 93 -2.80 -16.20 -34.69
N ASP A 94 -2.54 -15.85 -33.43
CA ASP A 94 -3.05 -14.64 -32.75
C ASP A 94 -2.11 -13.43 -32.81
N LYS A 95 -1.35 -13.30 -33.90
CA LYS A 95 -0.43 -12.18 -34.08
C LYS A 95 -1.17 -10.84 -34.05
N GLY A 96 -0.77 -9.95 -33.14
CA GLY A 96 -1.31 -8.59 -33.00
C GLY A 96 -2.57 -8.47 -32.14
N LEU A 97 -3.07 -9.58 -31.54
CA LEU A 97 -4.19 -9.50 -30.60
C LEU A 97 -3.79 -8.86 -29.26
N PHE A 98 -2.54 -9.08 -28.85
CA PHE A 98 -2.01 -8.62 -27.57
C PHE A 98 -1.13 -7.39 -27.77
N ARG A 99 -1.18 -6.45 -26.82
CA ARG A 99 -0.07 -5.50 -26.66
C ARG A 99 1.17 -6.25 -26.22
N ASP A 100 2.33 -5.63 -26.43
CA ASP A 100 3.60 -6.25 -26.12
C ASP A 100 3.64 -6.76 -24.68
N TYR A 101 4.13 -7.99 -24.52
CA TYR A 101 4.26 -8.72 -23.26
C TYR A 101 2.92 -9.15 -22.60
N ALA A 102 1.77 -8.79 -23.16
CA ALA A 102 0.44 -9.06 -22.59
C ALA A 102 -0.16 -10.43 -22.91
N GLY A 103 0.52 -11.23 -23.73
CA GLY A 103 0.08 -12.56 -24.15
C GLY A 103 1.27 -13.51 -24.38
N GLU A 104 2.23 -13.48 -23.45
CA GLU A 104 3.38 -14.40 -23.45
C GLU A 104 2.91 -15.86 -23.29
N ASP A 105 3.75 -16.80 -23.68
CA ASP A 105 3.40 -18.22 -23.71
C ASP A 105 3.09 -18.80 -22.32
N GLY A 106 1.91 -19.44 -22.17
CA GLY A 106 1.56 -20.24 -21.01
C GLY A 106 2.30 -21.59 -20.98
N PHE A 107 2.47 -22.18 -19.78
CA PHE A 107 3.27 -23.39 -19.57
C PHE A 107 2.71 -24.68 -20.20
N TRP A 108 1.45 -24.67 -20.65
CA TRP A 108 0.81 -25.85 -21.22
C TRP A 108 0.31 -25.59 -22.65
N PRO A 109 1.12 -25.90 -23.68
CA PRO A 109 0.89 -25.45 -25.05
C PRO A 109 -0.39 -26.00 -25.69
N GLY A 110 -0.87 -27.16 -25.24
CA GLY A 110 -1.99 -27.85 -25.86
C GLY A 110 -2.47 -29.05 -25.05
N PRO A 111 -3.63 -29.62 -25.40
CA PRO A 111 -4.26 -30.70 -24.64
C PRO A 111 -3.41 -31.97 -24.54
N ASP A 112 -2.61 -32.25 -25.56
CA ASP A 112 -1.77 -33.45 -25.66
C ASP A 112 -0.26 -33.14 -25.53
N ALA A 113 0.09 -31.86 -25.34
CA ALA A 113 1.47 -31.44 -25.16
C ALA A 113 1.91 -31.65 -23.70
N PRO A 114 3.18 -32.01 -23.45
CA PRO A 114 3.74 -31.91 -22.11
C PRO A 114 3.79 -30.44 -21.66
N PHE A 115 3.87 -30.23 -20.34
CA PHE A 115 4.21 -28.92 -19.81
C PHE A 115 5.61 -28.51 -20.27
N ASP A 116 5.76 -27.25 -20.67
CA ASP A 116 7.02 -26.66 -21.11
C ASP A 116 7.50 -25.63 -20.09
N TRP A 117 8.38 -26.07 -19.19
CA TRP A 117 8.93 -25.24 -18.12
C TRP A 117 9.96 -24.21 -18.60
N SER A 118 10.40 -24.28 -19.86
CA SER A 118 11.27 -23.27 -20.44
C SER A 118 10.55 -21.96 -20.71
N ARG A 119 9.21 -22.01 -20.86
CA ARG A 119 8.35 -20.85 -21.04
C ARG A 119 8.42 -19.88 -19.86
N ASP A 120 8.13 -18.63 -20.16
CA ASP A 120 8.11 -17.51 -19.22
C ASP A 120 9.42 -17.31 -18.42
N ALA A 121 10.55 -17.69 -19.01
CA ALA A 121 11.87 -17.45 -18.42
C ALA A 121 12.13 -15.97 -18.05
N PRO A 122 11.68 -14.97 -18.82
CA PRO A 122 11.86 -13.57 -18.47
C PRO A 122 11.13 -13.13 -17.19
N GLN A 123 9.83 -13.37 -17.04
CA GLN A 123 9.12 -13.01 -15.80
C GLN A 123 9.68 -13.80 -14.61
N ARG A 124 10.04 -15.07 -14.81
CA ARG A 124 10.69 -15.90 -13.79
C ARG A 124 12.03 -15.31 -13.31
N ARG A 125 12.84 -14.75 -14.21
CA ARG A 125 14.08 -14.05 -13.84
C ARG A 125 13.79 -12.87 -12.90
N VAL A 126 12.76 -12.08 -13.19
CA VAL A 126 12.33 -10.96 -12.33
C VAL A 126 11.82 -11.45 -10.98
N LEU A 127 11.01 -12.52 -10.95
CA LEU A 127 10.53 -13.12 -9.71
C LEU A 127 11.69 -13.51 -8.78
N PHE A 128 12.69 -14.24 -9.29
CA PHE A 128 13.85 -14.62 -8.49
C PHE A 128 14.70 -13.42 -8.05
N ALA A 129 14.85 -12.42 -8.92
CA ALA A 129 15.57 -11.19 -8.57
C ALA A 129 14.85 -10.40 -7.46
N ALA A 130 13.52 -10.41 -7.45
CA ALA A 130 12.69 -9.78 -6.43
C ALA A 130 12.79 -10.53 -5.09
N LEU A 131 12.72 -11.87 -5.11
CA LEU A 131 12.91 -12.71 -3.92
C LEU A 131 14.29 -12.50 -3.29
N ALA A 132 15.34 -12.40 -4.10
CA ALA A 132 16.71 -12.11 -3.64
C ALA A 132 16.85 -10.74 -2.95
N ARG A 133 15.86 -9.84 -3.10
CA ARG A 133 15.85 -8.47 -2.58
C ARG A 133 14.87 -8.24 -1.43
N GLY A 134 14.28 -9.30 -0.90
CA GLY A 134 13.43 -9.22 0.29
C GLY A 134 11.93 -9.18 0.00
N VAL A 135 11.51 -9.55 -1.21
CA VAL A 135 10.12 -9.99 -1.41
C VAL A 135 9.86 -11.21 -0.54
N THR A 136 8.79 -11.14 0.26
CA THR A 136 8.44 -12.15 1.28
C THR A 136 7.12 -12.83 0.98
N THR A 137 6.34 -12.29 0.03
CA THR A 137 5.02 -12.82 -0.32
C THR A 137 4.87 -12.83 -1.82
N VAL A 138 4.48 -13.97 -2.36
CA VAL A 138 4.20 -14.15 -3.79
C VAL A 138 2.78 -14.65 -3.93
N GLU A 139 1.96 -13.94 -4.70
CA GLU A 139 0.64 -14.41 -5.13
C GLU A 139 0.74 -14.89 -6.58
N ALA A 140 0.21 -16.07 -6.88
CA ALA A 140 -0.01 -16.48 -8.26
C ALA A 140 -1.38 -15.97 -8.70
N PHE A 141 -1.49 -15.44 -9.91
CA PHE A 141 -2.79 -15.13 -10.50
C PHE A 141 -2.84 -15.50 -11.98
N SER A 142 -4.02 -15.56 -12.57
CA SER A 142 -4.19 -15.83 -14.01
C SER A 142 -5.22 -14.90 -14.61
N ASN A 143 -4.84 -14.21 -15.69
CA ASN A 143 -5.77 -13.41 -16.47
C ASN A 143 -6.71 -14.26 -17.33
N SER A 144 -6.25 -15.43 -17.77
CA SER A 144 -7.01 -16.30 -18.67
C SER A 144 -6.51 -17.75 -18.63
N PRO A 145 -7.42 -18.74 -18.75
CA PRO A 145 -7.03 -20.11 -19.07
C PRO A 145 -6.27 -20.20 -20.39
N PRO A 146 -5.48 -21.27 -20.62
CA PRO A 146 -4.93 -21.54 -21.94
C PRO A 146 -5.99 -21.49 -23.04
N ALA A 147 -5.66 -20.89 -24.19
CA ALA A 147 -6.62 -20.65 -25.27
C ALA A 147 -7.36 -21.92 -25.73
N TRP A 148 -6.68 -23.07 -25.73
CA TRP A 148 -7.29 -24.37 -26.08
C TRP A 148 -8.29 -24.89 -25.03
N MET A 149 -8.39 -24.27 -23.84
CA MET A 149 -9.41 -24.53 -22.83
C MET A 149 -10.62 -23.60 -22.94
N THR A 150 -10.54 -22.53 -23.75
CA THR A 150 -11.61 -21.52 -23.83
C THR A 150 -12.67 -21.86 -24.88
N VAL A 151 -13.83 -21.20 -24.80
CA VAL A 151 -14.94 -21.32 -25.76
C VAL A 151 -14.59 -20.63 -27.06
N SER A 152 -13.97 -19.45 -27.00
CA SER A 152 -13.55 -18.70 -28.18
C SER A 152 -12.30 -19.27 -28.86
N GLY A 153 -11.56 -20.15 -28.18
CA GLY A 153 -10.22 -20.56 -28.62
C GLY A 153 -9.19 -19.42 -28.50
N LYS A 154 -9.49 -18.39 -27.69
CA LYS A 154 -8.64 -17.21 -27.46
C LYS A 154 -8.49 -16.92 -25.97
N ALA A 155 -7.31 -16.47 -25.57
CA ALA A 155 -7.04 -16.01 -24.20
C ALA A 155 -7.43 -14.53 -23.97
N VAL A 156 -7.69 -13.76 -25.04
CA VAL A 156 -8.02 -12.32 -25.02
C VAL A 156 -9.51 -12.01 -24.72
N GLY A 157 -10.35 -13.04 -24.56
CA GLY A 157 -11.77 -12.89 -24.26
C GLY A 157 -12.67 -13.90 -24.99
N GLY A 158 -13.94 -13.91 -24.61
CA GLY A 158 -14.96 -14.79 -25.17
C GLY A 158 -15.67 -14.24 -26.40
N LEU A 159 -16.63 -15.01 -26.92
CA LEU A 159 -17.51 -14.56 -28.01
C LEU A 159 -18.50 -13.47 -27.54
N SER A 160 -18.73 -13.41 -26.23
CA SER A 160 -19.48 -12.35 -25.54
C SER A 160 -18.75 -12.04 -24.24
N GLY A 161 -18.74 -10.77 -23.83
CA GLY A 161 -18.15 -10.36 -22.55
C GLY A 161 -19.01 -10.67 -21.33
N THR A 162 -20.24 -11.16 -21.51
CA THR A 162 -21.17 -11.51 -20.41
C THR A 162 -21.38 -13.03 -20.27
N ALA A 163 -20.65 -13.83 -21.05
CA ALA A 163 -20.75 -15.28 -21.05
C ALA A 163 -19.42 -15.89 -20.64
N ASP A 164 -19.47 -17.00 -19.92
CA ASP A 164 -18.28 -17.76 -19.55
C ASP A 164 -17.43 -18.09 -20.79
N ASN A 165 -16.14 -17.77 -20.72
CA ASN A 165 -15.20 -18.14 -21.78
C ASN A 165 -14.38 -19.38 -21.44
N LEU A 166 -14.36 -19.86 -20.19
CA LEU A 166 -13.83 -21.18 -19.88
C LEU A 166 -14.87 -22.24 -20.25
N ARG A 167 -14.49 -23.25 -21.06
CA ARG A 167 -15.40 -24.37 -21.31
C ARG A 167 -15.65 -25.15 -20.01
N SER A 168 -16.90 -25.52 -19.76
CA SER A 168 -17.30 -26.21 -18.53
C SER A 168 -16.59 -27.55 -18.34
N ASP A 169 -16.29 -28.28 -19.42
CA ASP A 169 -15.54 -29.54 -19.39
C ASP A 169 -14.04 -29.36 -19.10
N MET A 170 -13.52 -28.14 -19.18
CA MET A 170 -12.11 -27.82 -18.95
C MET A 170 -11.82 -27.32 -17.53
N VAL A 171 -12.83 -27.09 -16.70
CA VAL A 171 -12.64 -26.62 -15.31
C VAL A 171 -11.63 -27.47 -14.52
N PRO A 172 -11.69 -28.82 -14.53
CA PRO A 172 -10.69 -29.63 -13.84
C PRO A 172 -9.28 -29.50 -14.43
N ARG A 173 -9.16 -29.31 -15.74
CA ARG A 173 -7.86 -29.15 -16.43
C ARG A 173 -7.26 -27.77 -16.18
N PHE A 174 -8.08 -26.74 -16.07
CA PHE A 174 -7.60 -25.40 -15.70
C PHE A 174 -7.09 -25.38 -14.25
N ALA A 175 -7.84 -25.97 -13.32
CA ALA A 175 -7.36 -26.13 -11.95
C ALA A 175 -6.05 -26.95 -11.89
N HIS A 176 -5.94 -28.02 -12.69
CA HIS A 176 -4.73 -28.82 -12.79
C HIS A 176 -3.56 -27.97 -13.31
N TYR A 177 -3.78 -27.16 -14.34
CA TYR A 177 -2.79 -26.25 -14.91
C TYR A 177 -2.19 -25.32 -13.84
N LEU A 178 -3.05 -24.59 -13.12
CA LEU A 178 -2.62 -23.69 -12.06
C LEU A 178 -1.81 -24.42 -10.98
N CYS A 179 -2.32 -25.55 -10.48
CA CYS A 179 -1.64 -26.31 -9.42
C CYS A 179 -0.32 -26.92 -9.90
N ARG A 180 -0.21 -27.35 -11.17
CA ARG A 180 1.05 -27.85 -11.73
C ARG A 180 2.11 -26.77 -11.84
N VAL A 181 1.73 -25.53 -12.14
CA VAL A 181 2.66 -24.39 -12.14
C VAL A 181 3.15 -24.10 -10.72
N LEU A 182 2.25 -24.09 -9.73
CA LEU A 182 2.62 -23.97 -8.31
C LEU A 182 3.61 -25.08 -7.90
N ALA A 183 3.30 -26.33 -8.22
CA ALA A 183 4.17 -27.47 -7.93
C ALA A 183 5.56 -27.33 -8.55
N TYR A 184 5.64 -26.85 -9.81
CA TYR A 184 6.92 -26.59 -10.46
C TYR A 184 7.74 -25.57 -9.68
N TYR A 185 7.14 -24.44 -9.29
CA TYR A 185 7.83 -23.40 -8.54
C TYR A 185 8.21 -23.81 -7.11
N GLU A 186 7.44 -24.69 -6.46
CA GLU A 186 7.86 -25.30 -5.19
C GLU A 186 9.18 -26.07 -5.35
N THR A 187 9.38 -26.79 -6.47
CA THR A 187 10.68 -27.44 -6.76
C THR A 187 11.82 -26.45 -6.98
N GLN A 188 11.50 -25.19 -7.31
CA GLN A 188 12.46 -24.10 -7.46
C GLN A 188 12.63 -23.29 -6.16
N GLY A 189 12.05 -23.72 -5.04
CA GLY A 189 12.12 -23.04 -3.75
C GLY A 189 11.21 -21.83 -3.61
N VAL A 190 10.17 -21.71 -4.44
CA VAL A 190 9.15 -20.65 -4.36
C VAL A 190 7.83 -21.23 -3.86
N THR A 191 7.36 -20.74 -2.73
CA THR A 191 6.02 -21.05 -2.21
C THR A 191 5.11 -19.84 -2.42
N PHE A 192 3.97 -20.08 -3.07
CA PHE A 192 2.94 -19.05 -3.24
C PHE A 192 2.08 -18.94 -1.99
N ALA A 193 1.88 -17.73 -1.49
CA ALA A 193 1.05 -17.45 -0.32
C ALA A 193 -0.45 -17.49 -0.66
N SER A 194 -0.79 -17.08 -1.88
CA SER A 194 -2.14 -17.09 -2.42
C SER A 194 -2.17 -17.51 -3.88
N LEU A 195 -3.31 -18.04 -4.32
CA LEU A 195 -3.63 -18.32 -5.72
C LEU A 195 -4.96 -17.66 -6.07
N SER A 196 -4.92 -16.80 -7.07
CA SER A 196 -6.07 -16.13 -7.66
C SER A 196 -6.35 -16.66 -9.07
N PRO A 197 -7.32 -17.55 -9.26
CA PRO A 197 -7.58 -18.16 -10.57
C PRO A 197 -8.21 -17.19 -11.59
N PHE A 198 -8.47 -15.94 -11.19
CA PHE A 198 -9.29 -14.99 -11.94
C PHE A 198 -8.67 -13.60 -11.93
N ASN A 199 -9.03 -12.81 -12.94
CA ASN A 199 -8.79 -11.37 -13.00
C ASN A 199 -10.05 -10.69 -13.57
N GLU A 200 -10.70 -9.83 -12.79
CA GLU A 200 -11.93 -9.12 -13.14
C GLU A 200 -13.02 -10.04 -13.76
N PRO A 201 -13.39 -11.14 -13.09
CA PRO A 201 -14.14 -12.23 -13.71
C PRO A 201 -15.52 -11.84 -14.25
N LEU A 202 -16.19 -10.83 -13.68
CA LEU A 202 -17.50 -10.38 -14.16
C LEU A 202 -17.45 -9.23 -15.16
N ALA A 203 -16.25 -8.75 -15.53
CA ALA A 203 -16.15 -7.64 -16.44
C ALA A 203 -16.69 -7.96 -17.83
N THR A 204 -17.48 -7.02 -18.36
CA THR A 204 -18.20 -7.21 -19.62
C THR A 204 -17.36 -6.88 -20.85
N TRP A 205 -16.13 -6.40 -20.67
CA TRP A 205 -15.19 -6.14 -21.76
C TRP A 205 -14.35 -7.36 -22.14
N TRP A 206 -14.49 -8.52 -21.48
CA TRP A 206 -13.82 -9.76 -21.89
C TRP A 206 -14.45 -10.40 -23.13
N CYS A 207 -14.50 -9.64 -24.22
CA CYS A 207 -15.04 -10.00 -25.51
C CYS A 207 -13.93 -9.91 -26.56
N TYR A 208 -13.58 -11.03 -27.19
CA TYR A 208 -12.49 -11.10 -28.15
C TYR A 208 -12.68 -10.10 -29.30
N GLU A 209 -13.90 -9.94 -29.81
CA GLU A 209 -14.17 -9.02 -30.93
C GLU A 209 -13.90 -7.56 -30.56
N ALA A 210 -14.12 -7.19 -29.29
CA ALA A 210 -13.80 -5.86 -28.76
C ALA A 210 -12.31 -5.71 -28.42
N ASN A 211 -11.64 -6.82 -28.09
CA ASN A 211 -10.26 -6.85 -27.59
C ASN A 211 -9.22 -7.23 -28.66
N LYS A 212 -9.62 -7.47 -29.92
CA LYS A 212 -8.75 -8.00 -30.98
C LYS A 212 -7.67 -7.05 -31.51
N GLN A 213 -7.45 -5.89 -30.88
CA GLN A 213 -6.49 -4.88 -31.31
C GLN A 213 -5.60 -4.45 -30.15
N GLY A 214 -4.49 -5.16 -29.93
CA GLY A 214 -3.47 -4.75 -28.97
C GLY A 214 -3.97 -4.68 -27.53
N PHE A 215 -4.76 -5.67 -27.10
CA PHE A 215 -5.33 -5.72 -25.75
C PHE A 215 -4.58 -6.73 -24.87
N GLN A 216 -5.26 -7.30 -23.88
CA GLN A 216 -4.69 -8.20 -22.88
C GLN A 216 -5.43 -9.52 -22.77
N GLU A 217 -4.77 -10.52 -22.20
CA GLU A 217 -5.45 -11.70 -21.67
C GLU A 217 -6.59 -11.28 -20.71
N GLY A 218 -7.69 -12.02 -20.79
CA GLY A 218 -8.86 -11.82 -19.93
C GLY A 218 -9.94 -12.85 -20.20
N CYS A 219 -10.65 -13.26 -19.15
CA CYS A 219 -11.66 -14.31 -19.24
C CYS A 219 -12.84 -13.99 -18.32
N HIS A 220 -14.04 -13.90 -18.89
CA HIS A 220 -15.26 -13.80 -18.11
C HIS A 220 -15.54 -15.14 -17.40
N HIS A 221 -15.80 -15.06 -16.10
CA HIS A 221 -16.20 -16.15 -15.23
C HIS A 221 -17.39 -15.74 -14.36
N SER A 222 -18.56 -16.28 -14.66
CA SER A 222 -19.75 -16.20 -13.83
C SER A 222 -19.47 -16.72 -12.42
N VAL A 223 -20.27 -16.29 -11.44
CA VAL A 223 -20.14 -16.74 -10.04
C VAL A 223 -20.17 -18.27 -9.93
N ALA A 224 -21.01 -18.95 -10.73
CA ALA A 224 -21.07 -20.41 -10.76
C ALA A 224 -19.76 -21.03 -11.26
N THR A 225 -19.15 -20.44 -12.29
CA THR A 225 -17.86 -20.88 -12.82
C THR A 225 -16.72 -20.60 -11.83
N GLN A 226 -16.74 -19.46 -11.13
CA GLN A 226 -15.77 -19.18 -10.06
C GLN A 226 -15.82 -20.26 -8.96
N VAL A 227 -17.02 -20.60 -8.47
CA VAL A 227 -17.25 -21.66 -7.49
C VAL A 227 -16.70 -23.00 -7.97
N ALA A 228 -16.99 -23.38 -9.22
CA ALA A 228 -16.53 -24.65 -9.80
C ALA A 228 -15.00 -24.72 -9.94
N VAL A 229 -14.36 -23.61 -10.34
CA VAL A 229 -12.89 -23.53 -10.44
C VAL A 229 -12.24 -23.59 -9.06
N LEU A 230 -12.77 -22.88 -8.06
CA LEU A 230 -12.25 -22.94 -6.68
C LEU A 230 -12.32 -24.36 -6.10
N ASP A 231 -13.44 -25.07 -6.30
CA ASP A 231 -13.57 -26.48 -5.90
C ASP A 231 -12.56 -27.38 -6.60
N ALA A 232 -12.40 -27.21 -7.91
CA ALA A 232 -11.44 -27.98 -8.69
C ALA A 232 -9.99 -27.70 -8.28
N VAL A 233 -9.65 -26.46 -7.92
CA VAL A 233 -8.33 -26.08 -7.40
C VAL A 233 -8.07 -26.77 -6.06
N ARG A 234 -9.01 -26.74 -5.10
CA ARG A 234 -8.87 -27.45 -3.81
C ARG A 234 -8.63 -28.94 -4.03
N GLU A 235 -9.38 -29.56 -4.93
CA GLU A 235 -9.20 -30.98 -5.26
C GLU A 235 -7.82 -31.25 -5.89
N GLN A 236 -7.33 -30.39 -6.78
CA GLN A 236 -6.01 -30.54 -7.39
C GLN A 236 -4.86 -30.35 -6.39
N LEU A 237 -4.96 -29.38 -5.47
CA LEU A 237 -4.00 -29.22 -4.37
C LEU A 237 -3.91 -30.50 -3.54
N ARG A 238 -5.07 -31.08 -3.17
CA ARG A 238 -5.15 -32.34 -2.41
C ARG A 238 -4.56 -33.53 -3.18
N LEU A 239 -4.92 -33.69 -4.45
CA LEU A 239 -4.44 -34.79 -5.30
C LEU A 239 -2.93 -34.74 -5.49
N GLN A 240 -2.38 -33.53 -5.66
CA GLN A 240 -0.96 -33.31 -5.89
C GLN A 240 -0.15 -33.21 -4.58
N LYS A 241 -0.82 -33.16 -3.43
CA LYS A 241 -0.20 -33.03 -2.08
C LYS A 241 0.67 -31.78 -1.96
N LEU A 242 0.19 -30.67 -2.52
CA LEU A 242 0.88 -29.37 -2.47
C LEU A 242 0.57 -28.65 -1.16
N ALA A 243 1.41 -27.67 -0.81
CA ALA A 243 1.01 -26.72 0.21
C ALA A 243 -0.25 -25.98 -0.26
N GLU A 244 -1.15 -25.67 0.67
CA GLU A 244 -2.42 -25.00 0.34
C GLU A 244 -2.22 -23.47 0.42
N PRO A 245 -2.09 -22.75 -0.72
CA PRO A 245 -2.13 -21.29 -0.71
C PRO A 245 -3.54 -20.82 -0.32
N ARG A 246 -3.67 -19.57 0.15
CA ARG A 246 -4.99 -18.95 0.28
C ARG A 246 -5.67 -18.89 -1.09
N LEU A 247 -6.88 -19.41 -1.22
CA LEU A 247 -7.65 -19.25 -2.45
C LEU A 247 -8.35 -17.91 -2.49
N VAL A 248 -8.19 -17.22 -3.62
CA VAL A 248 -8.60 -15.82 -3.79
C VAL A 248 -9.80 -15.70 -4.73
N ALA A 249 -10.75 -14.85 -4.34
CA ALA A 249 -11.82 -14.32 -5.19
C ALA A 249 -12.33 -13.00 -4.58
N SER A 250 -12.96 -12.06 -5.28
CA SER A 250 -13.40 -12.14 -6.67
C SER A 250 -12.45 -11.47 -7.66
N GLU A 251 -11.59 -10.54 -7.22
CA GLU A 251 -10.70 -9.75 -8.10
C GLU A 251 -11.47 -8.86 -9.08
N ASP A 252 -12.67 -8.40 -8.72
CA ASP A 252 -13.43 -7.53 -9.61
C ASP A 252 -12.80 -6.14 -9.73
N TRP A 253 -13.10 -5.50 -10.85
CA TRP A 253 -12.57 -4.20 -11.28
C TRP A 253 -12.70 -3.05 -10.26
N SER A 254 -13.63 -3.13 -9.32
CA SER A 254 -13.80 -2.11 -8.27
C SER A 254 -14.34 -2.69 -6.96
N PRO A 255 -14.19 -1.97 -5.83
CA PRO A 255 -14.71 -2.44 -4.54
C PRO A 255 -16.23 -2.67 -4.54
N GLY A 256 -16.97 -1.83 -5.27
CA GLY A 256 -18.43 -1.98 -5.40
C GLY A 256 -18.82 -3.25 -6.14
N TRP A 257 -18.11 -3.57 -7.22
CA TRP A 257 -18.36 -4.79 -7.98
C TRP A 257 -17.98 -6.03 -7.18
N THR A 258 -16.82 -6.02 -6.51
CA THR A 258 -16.41 -7.12 -5.63
C THR A 258 -17.44 -7.38 -4.54
N ARG A 259 -17.98 -6.32 -3.90
CA ARG A 259 -19.07 -6.43 -2.92
C ARG A 259 -20.29 -7.12 -3.52
N ASP A 260 -20.73 -6.66 -4.69
CA ASP A 260 -21.95 -7.16 -5.34
C ASP A 260 -21.79 -8.63 -5.76
N THR A 261 -20.61 -9.01 -6.29
CA THR A 261 -20.27 -10.40 -6.63
C THR A 261 -20.30 -11.31 -5.40
N LEU A 262 -19.65 -10.90 -4.31
CA LEU A 262 -19.62 -11.68 -3.06
C LEU A 262 -21.02 -11.82 -2.43
N GLN A 263 -21.87 -10.80 -2.55
CA GLN A 263 -23.26 -10.87 -2.10
C GLN A 263 -24.09 -11.82 -2.98
N ALA A 264 -23.92 -11.76 -4.29
CA ALA A 264 -24.61 -12.64 -5.23
C ALA A 264 -24.18 -14.11 -5.06
N GLY A 265 -22.89 -14.37 -4.82
CA GLY A 265 -22.38 -15.72 -4.57
C GLY A 265 -22.72 -16.28 -3.19
N GLY A 266 -22.94 -15.42 -2.20
CA GLY A 266 -23.34 -15.82 -0.85
C GLY A 266 -22.45 -16.94 -0.29
N ASP A 267 -23.06 -17.88 0.42
CA ASP A 267 -22.34 -18.99 1.07
C ASP A 267 -21.59 -19.88 0.07
N GLN A 268 -22.00 -19.94 -1.20
CA GLN A 268 -21.30 -20.73 -2.21
C GLN A 268 -19.89 -20.20 -2.44
N LEU A 269 -19.70 -18.88 -2.46
CA LEU A 269 -18.39 -18.27 -2.62
C LEU A 269 -17.65 -18.16 -1.28
N TRP A 270 -18.31 -17.68 -0.23
CA TRP A 270 -17.69 -17.48 1.09
C TRP A 270 -17.12 -18.74 1.73
N SER A 271 -17.67 -19.93 1.43
CA SER A 271 -17.15 -21.20 1.94
C SER A 271 -15.87 -21.69 1.24
N ARG A 272 -15.43 -21.02 0.17
CA ARG A 272 -14.29 -21.43 -0.68
C ARG A 272 -13.13 -20.46 -0.70
N VAL A 273 -13.34 -19.24 -0.21
CA VAL A 273 -12.41 -18.12 -0.33
C VAL A 273 -11.69 -17.91 1.01
N ASP A 274 -10.37 -17.93 0.97
CA ASP A 274 -9.51 -17.73 2.13
C ASP A 274 -8.92 -16.30 2.17
N GLN A 275 -9.05 -15.55 1.07
CA GLN A 275 -8.68 -14.14 0.93
C GLN A 275 -9.53 -13.47 -0.15
N VAL A 276 -10.02 -12.26 0.12
CA VAL A 276 -10.67 -11.44 -0.91
C VAL A 276 -9.68 -10.48 -1.54
N ASN A 277 -9.69 -10.42 -2.87
CA ASN A 277 -9.00 -9.40 -3.63
C ASN A 277 -10.01 -8.52 -4.38
N THR A 278 -9.69 -7.24 -4.51
CA THR A 278 -10.44 -6.26 -5.30
C THR A 278 -9.50 -5.29 -5.98
N HIS A 279 -9.91 -4.79 -7.14
CA HIS A 279 -9.22 -3.68 -7.79
C HIS A 279 -9.75 -2.34 -7.28
N GLY A 280 -8.98 -1.28 -7.53
CA GLY A 280 -9.23 0.08 -7.03
C GLY A 280 -9.77 1.06 -8.07
N TYR A 281 -10.10 0.61 -9.27
CA TYR A 281 -10.50 1.48 -10.38
C TYR A 281 -11.89 2.09 -10.21
N GLY A 282 -12.17 3.08 -11.05
CA GLY A 282 -13.44 3.81 -11.07
C GLY A 282 -13.48 4.96 -10.07
N ALA A 283 -14.68 5.32 -9.64
CA ALA A 283 -14.85 6.43 -8.71
C ALA A 283 -14.27 6.11 -7.33
N MET A 284 -13.69 7.12 -6.67
CA MET A 284 -13.23 7.08 -5.28
C MET A 284 -14.41 7.03 -4.28
N ASN A 285 -15.25 6.01 -4.39
CA ASN A 285 -16.43 5.84 -3.55
C ASN A 285 -16.04 5.26 -2.18
N ARG A 286 -16.12 6.10 -1.15
CA ARG A 286 -15.89 5.71 0.25
C ARG A 286 -16.89 4.67 0.75
N LYS A 287 -18.16 4.76 0.34
CA LYS A 287 -19.23 3.87 0.79
C LYS A 287 -19.00 2.45 0.30
N ASP A 288 -18.71 2.27 -1.00
CA ASP A 288 -18.46 0.95 -1.57
C ASP A 288 -17.28 0.24 -0.91
N ARG A 289 -16.19 0.99 -0.68
CA ARG A 289 -15.02 0.51 0.08
C ARG A 289 -15.37 0.08 1.50
N ALA A 290 -16.09 0.93 2.23
CA ALA A 290 -16.51 0.63 3.60
C ALA A 290 -17.40 -0.62 3.68
N GLU A 291 -18.39 -0.73 2.78
CA GLU A 291 -19.30 -1.87 2.73
C GLU A 291 -18.59 -3.18 2.34
N LEU A 292 -17.66 -3.15 1.37
CA LEU A 292 -16.84 -4.32 1.06
C LEU A 292 -15.97 -4.73 2.26
N GLY A 293 -15.33 -3.75 2.91
CA GLY A 293 -14.53 -4.00 4.11
C GLY A 293 -15.34 -4.62 5.25
N ASP A 294 -16.53 -4.07 5.52
CA ASP A 294 -17.45 -4.59 6.55
C ASP A 294 -17.95 -6.00 6.21
N LEU A 295 -18.20 -6.26 4.92
CA LEU A 295 -18.57 -7.58 4.45
C LEU A 295 -17.45 -8.59 4.74
N CYS A 296 -16.21 -8.32 4.32
CA CYS A 296 -15.07 -9.22 4.56
C CYS A 296 -14.82 -9.45 6.06
N ARG A 297 -14.94 -8.41 6.89
CA ARG A 297 -14.82 -8.51 8.36
C ARG A 297 -15.88 -9.40 8.98
N ARG A 298 -17.15 -9.30 8.53
CA ARG A 298 -18.24 -10.18 9.02
C ARG A 298 -17.96 -11.65 8.72
N HIS A 299 -17.36 -11.95 7.57
CA HIS A 299 -16.96 -13.30 7.17
C HIS A 299 -15.58 -13.72 7.69
N ARG A 300 -14.83 -12.81 8.33
CA ARG A 300 -13.45 -13.02 8.85
C ARG A 300 -12.45 -13.44 7.77
N VAL A 301 -12.61 -12.89 6.57
CA VAL A 301 -11.69 -13.13 5.44
C VAL A 301 -10.82 -11.89 5.23
N PRO A 302 -9.49 -12.01 5.09
CA PRO A 302 -8.61 -10.87 4.79
C PRO A 302 -8.95 -10.26 3.42
N LEU A 303 -8.70 -8.97 3.27
CA LEU A 303 -9.03 -8.21 2.06
C LEU A 303 -7.80 -7.46 1.56
N TRP A 304 -7.43 -7.66 0.30
CA TRP A 304 -6.36 -6.90 -0.35
C TRP A 304 -6.93 -5.96 -1.41
N LEU A 305 -6.30 -4.77 -1.55
CA LEU A 305 -6.35 -4.08 -2.82
C LEU A 305 -5.26 -4.70 -3.71
N SER A 306 -5.67 -5.51 -4.68
CA SER A 306 -4.76 -6.34 -5.48
C SER A 306 -4.31 -5.69 -6.78
N GLU A 307 -5.00 -4.63 -7.22
CA GLU A 307 -4.63 -3.88 -8.41
C GLU A 307 -5.22 -2.47 -8.41
N VAL A 308 -4.41 -1.49 -8.78
CA VAL A 308 -4.83 -0.18 -9.28
C VAL A 308 -3.65 0.46 -10.02
N GLY A 309 -3.95 1.34 -10.97
CA GLY A 309 -2.94 2.14 -11.68
C GLY A 309 -3.51 3.49 -12.11
N PHE A 310 -2.63 4.46 -12.35
CA PHE A 310 -3.01 5.83 -12.69
C PHE A 310 -2.24 6.33 -13.92
N PRO A 311 -2.93 6.87 -14.95
CA PRO A 311 -2.32 7.25 -16.22
C PRO A 311 -1.68 8.66 -16.19
N HIS A 312 -1.06 9.03 -15.07
CA HIS A 312 -0.43 10.34 -14.87
C HIS A 312 0.96 10.17 -14.24
N ALA A 313 2.04 10.61 -14.91
CA ALA A 313 3.41 10.51 -14.38
C ALA A 313 3.82 11.71 -13.49
N GLY A 314 3.13 12.84 -13.67
CA GLY A 314 3.33 14.09 -12.92
C GLY A 314 2.81 14.04 -11.49
N LEU A 315 2.76 15.20 -10.84
CA LEU A 315 2.32 15.28 -9.46
C LEU A 315 0.84 14.91 -9.29
N GLU A 316 0.02 15.10 -10.32
CA GLU A 316 -1.36 14.63 -10.35
C GLU A 316 -1.44 13.14 -10.04
N GLY A 317 -0.58 12.32 -10.66
CA GLY A 317 -0.54 10.89 -10.40
C GLY A 317 -0.04 10.55 -9.00
N LEU A 318 0.85 11.36 -8.42
CA LEU A 318 1.25 11.21 -7.01
C LEU A 318 0.05 11.46 -6.10
N ILE A 319 -0.66 12.57 -6.28
CA ILE A 319 -1.82 12.94 -5.46
C ILE A 319 -2.87 11.85 -5.59
N GLU A 320 -3.19 11.44 -6.81
CA GLU A 320 -4.16 10.39 -7.10
C GLU A 320 -3.79 9.08 -6.39
N LEU A 321 -2.53 8.66 -6.46
CA LEU A 321 -2.02 7.48 -5.75
C LEU A 321 -2.16 7.61 -4.23
N ALA A 322 -1.73 8.73 -3.65
CA ALA A 322 -1.77 8.94 -2.21
C ALA A 322 -3.22 8.99 -1.68
N GLU A 323 -4.12 9.65 -2.40
CA GLU A 323 -5.55 9.71 -2.06
C GLU A 323 -6.20 8.33 -2.10
N HIS A 324 -5.87 7.50 -3.09
CA HIS A 324 -6.36 6.12 -3.17
C HIS A 324 -5.86 5.28 -2.02
N ILE A 325 -4.54 5.23 -1.77
CA ILE A 325 -3.95 4.47 -0.65
C ILE A 325 -4.64 4.81 0.67
N ILE A 326 -4.80 6.11 0.95
CA ILE A 326 -5.40 6.56 2.20
C ILE A 326 -6.90 6.19 2.25
N LEU A 327 -7.64 6.37 1.16
CA LEU A 327 -9.05 6.03 1.13
C LEU A 327 -9.27 4.52 1.28
N ASP A 328 -8.53 3.71 0.54
CA ASP A 328 -8.61 2.25 0.57
C ASP A 328 -8.32 1.74 2.00
N ILE A 329 -7.24 2.20 2.62
CA ILE A 329 -6.91 1.76 3.98
C ILE A 329 -7.93 2.27 5.01
N THR A 330 -8.33 3.55 4.95
CA THR A 330 -9.20 4.13 5.99
C THR A 330 -10.66 3.72 5.86
N ALA A 331 -11.16 3.47 4.65
CA ALA A 331 -12.54 3.05 4.40
C ALA A 331 -12.65 1.53 4.26
N MET A 332 -11.85 0.92 3.39
CA MET A 332 -11.92 -0.51 3.09
C MET A 332 -11.25 -1.36 4.17
N ARG A 333 -10.16 -0.84 4.76
CA ARG A 333 -9.29 -1.56 5.70
C ARG A 333 -8.68 -2.80 5.07
N CYS A 334 -8.20 -2.68 3.83
CA CYS A 334 -7.38 -3.72 3.24
C CYS A 334 -6.08 -3.92 4.03
N SER A 335 -5.54 -5.15 4.03
CA SER A 335 -4.29 -5.51 4.71
C SER A 335 -3.06 -5.45 3.81
N ALA A 336 -3.25 -5.37 2.49
CA ALA A 336 -2.20 -5.14 1.51
C ALA A 336 -2.67 -4.20 0.39
N TRP A 337 -1.71 -3.55 -0.27
CA TRP A 337 -1.96 -2.66 -1.41
C TRP A 337 -0.95 -2.91 -2.52
N ILE A 338 -1.45 -3.34 -3.68
CA ILE A 338 -0.65 -3.76 -4.81
C ILE A 338 -0.94 -2.85 -6.00
N TYR A 339 0.10 -2.20 -6.50
CA TYR A 339 0.04 -1.43 -7.75
C TYR A 339 0.00 -2.38 -8.95
N TRP A 340 -0.63 -1.99 -10.05
CA TRP A 340 -0.71 -2.83 -11.24
C TRP A 340 0.67 -3.11 -11.85
N GLN A 341 1.16 -2.24 -12.73
CA GLN A 341 2.46 -2.39 -13.37
C GLN A 341 3.43 -1.31 -12.88
N ALA A 342 4.53 -1.74 -12.26
CA ALA A 342 5.51 -0.82 -11.70
C ALA A 342 6.32 -0.06 -12.76
N LEU A 343 6.53 -0.67 -13.92
CA LEU A 343 7.29 -0.09 -15.03
C LEU A 343 6.37 0.10 -16.24
N GLU A 344 6.49 1.25 -16.90
CA GLU A 344 5.76 1.55 -18.13
C GLU A 344 6.72 1.97 -19.25
N GLN A 345 6.40 1.53 -20.46
CA GLN A 345 7.10 1.89 -21.69
C GLN A 345 6.29 2.91 -22.51
N TRP A 346 4.96 2.78 -22.49
CA TRP A 346 4.06 3.60 -23.28
C TRP A 346 2.96 4.20 -22.39
N GLY A 347 2.98 5.52 -22.29
CA GLY A 347 2.08 6.26 -21.43
C GLY A 347 2.59 6.36 -20.00
N ASP A 348 1.66 6.60 -19.09
CA ASP A 348 1.98 7.20 -17.79
C ASP A 348 1.55 6.32 -16.61
N TRP A 349 1.33 5.02 -16.81
CA TRP A 349 0.85 4.11 -15.77
C TRP A 349 1.92 3.74 -14.75
N GLY A 350 3.17 3.62 -15.17
CA GLY A 350 4.26 3.09 -14.36
C GLY A 350 4.71 4.04 -13.26
N MET A 351 5.25 3.48 -12.17
CA MET A 351 6.04 4.25 -11.22
C MET A 351 7.42 4.58 -11.78
N ILE A 352 7.97 3.69 -12.59
CA ILE A 352 9.21 3.89 -13.35
C ILE A 352 8.83 3.97 -14.83
N HIS A 353 9.36 4.97 -15.52
CA HIS A 353 9.30 5.07 -16.97
C HIS A 353 10.62 4.63 -17.58
N GLN A 354 10.52 3.88 -18.67
CA GLN A 354 11.69 3.49 -19.43
C GLN A 354 12.03 4.55 -20.50
N SER A 355 13.32 4.85 -20.66
CA SER A 355 13.81 5.40 -21.93
C SER A 355 13.89 4.27 -22.97
N LEU A 356 13.09 4.36 -24.04
CA LEU A 356 13.09 3.39 -25.14
C LEU A 356 14.40 3.34 -25.96
N ARG A 357 15.41 4.15 -25.60
CA ARG A 357 16.58 4.38 -26.45
C ARG A 357 17.87 3.71 -25.97
N GLU A 358 18.04 3.44 -24.67
CA GLU A 358 19.32 2.93 -24.14
C GLU A 358 19.12 2.11 -22.85
N ASP A 359 19.67 0.88 -22.81
CA ASP A 359 19.78 0.04 -21.62
C ASP A 359 20.91 0.56 -20.67
N ASP A 360 20.93 1.86 -20.35
CA ASP A 360 21.89 2.48 -19.42
C ASP A 360 21.23 2.74 -18.05
N PRO A 361 21.77 2.25 -16.92
CA PRO A 361 21.19 2.49 -15.59
C PRO A 361 20.87 3.97 -15.29
N GLN A 362 21.60 4.91 -15.88
CA GLN A 362 21.37 6.34 -15.71
C GLN A 362 20.10 6.86 -16.40
N THR A 363 19.48 6.06 -17.27
CA THR A 363 18.27 6.44 -18.03
C THR A 363 16.98 5.95 -17.38
N ILE A 364 17.05 5.31 -16.21
CA ILE A 364 15.88 4.92 -15.42
C ILE A 364 15.16 6.19 -14.94
N ALA A 365 13.98 6.47 -15.50
CA ALA A 365 13.20 7.65 -15.16
C ALA A 365 12.19 7.32 -14.07
N LEU A 366 12.40 7.87 -12.87
CA LEU A 366 11.47 7.72 -11.75
C LEU A 366 10.36 8.79 -11.85
N THR A 367 9.09 8.36 -11.82
CA THR A 367 7.96 9.29 -11.89
C THR A 367 7.64 9.89 -10.50
N SER A 368 6.77 10.90 -10.46
CA SER A 368 6.28 11.41 -9.18
C SER A 368 5.55 10.32 -8.38
N LYS A 369 4.87 9.37 -9.04
CA LYS A 369 4.22 8.23 -8.39
C LYS A 369 5.20 7.35 -7.62
N TYR A 370 6.40 7.13 -8.16
CA TYR A 370 7.46 6.39 -7.45
C TYR A 370 7.80 7.07 -6.13
N HIS A 371 8.01 8.39 -6.16
CA HIS A 371 8.32 9.15 -4.95
C HIS A 371 7.13 9.13 -3.98
N GLY A 372 5.90 9.31 -4.46
CA GLY A 372 4.66 9.16 -3.70
C GLY A 372 4.56 7.82 -2.97
N MET A 373 4.75 6.72 -3.69
CA MET A 373 4.75 5.36 -3.15
C MET A 373 5.86 5.15 -2.13
N LYS A 374 7.02 5.78 -2.31
CA LYS A 374 8.15 5.70 -1.36
C LYS A 374 7.78 6.22 0.03
N HIS A 375 6.93 7.25 0.14
CA HIS A 375 6.45 7.76 1.42
C HIS A 375 5.67 6.72 2.23
N PHE A 376 4.89 5.87 1.58
CA PHE A 376 4.16 4.81 2.27
C PHE A 376 5.06 3.61 2.57
N THR A 377 5.76 3.12 1.54
CA THR A 377 6.56 1.89 1.61
C THR A 377 7.75 1.99 2.57
N HIS A 378 8.34 3.17 2.76
CA HIS A 378 9.47 3.36 3.68
C HIS A 378 9.05 3.41 5.15
N HIS A 379 7.83 3.86 5.41
CA HIS A 379 7.37 4.18 6.76
C HIS A 379 6.34 3.18 7.29
N ILE A 380 5.68 2.42 6.43
CA ILE A 380 4.71 1.40 6.78
C ILE A 380 5.25 0.06 6.29
N ARG A 381 5.89 -0.70 7.18
CA ARG A 381 6.52 -2.00 6.85
C ARG A 381 5.60 -3.17 7.24
N PRO A 382 5.83 -4.37 6.66
CA PRO A 382 5.09 -5.56 7.06
C PRO A 382 5.05 -5.76 8.58
N GLY A 383 3.89 -6.13 9.09
CA GLY A 383 3.57 -6.26 10.51
C GLY A 383 3.22 -4.94 11.22
N ALA A 384 3.21 -3.80 10.52
CA ALA A 384 2.73 -2.54 11.10
C ALA A 384 1.23 -2.61 11.45
N ARG A 385 0.84 -1.96 12.54
CA ARG A 385 -0.57 -1.72 12.90
C ARG A 385 -1.02 -0.39 12.33
N LEU A 386 -2.10 -0.37 11.57
CA LEU A 386 -2.70 0.86 11.04
C LEU A 386 -3.83 1.33 11.94
N LEU A 387 -3.86 2.63 12.21
CA LEU A 387 -4.72 3.23 13.23
C LEU A 387 -5.69 4.22 12.59
N GLN A 388 -6.92 4.21 13.09
CA GLN A 388 -7.99 5.14 12.75
C GLN A 388 -7.64 6.51 13.31
N PRO A 389 -7.53 7.55 12.47
CA PRO A 389 -7.42 8.90 12.98
C PRO A 389 -8.76 9.39 13.56
N HIS A 390 -8.72 10.10 14.68
CA HIS A 390 -9.88 10.76 15.28
C HIS A 390 -9.89 12.26 15.00
N PHE A 391 -11.04 12.78 14.55
CA PHE A 391 -11.26 14.19 14.27
C PHE A 391 -12.43 14.72 15.14
N PRO A 392 -12.15 15.34 16.29
CA PRO A 392 -13.19 15.70 17.26
C PRO A 392 -14.08 16.90 16.85
N HIS A 393 -13.78 17.59 15.74
CA HIS A 393 -14.46 18.83 15.32
C HIS A 393 -14.98 18.80 13.87
N GLY A 394 -15.26 17.62 13.31
CA GLY A 394 -15.81 17.43 11.95
C GLY A 394 -14.91 16.59 11.06
N SER A 395 -15.38 16.25 9.86
CA SER A 395 -14.61 15.50 8.85
C SER A 395 -13.43 16.31 8.34
N ALA A 396 -12.23 15.72 8.32
CA ALA A 396 -11.07 16.38 7.75
C ALA A 396 -11.12 16.36 6.20
N PRO A 397 -10.76 17.47 5.53
CA PRO A 397 -10.48 17.50 4.08
C PRO A 397 -9.13 16.86 3.73
N VAL A 398 -8.48 16.19 4.69
CA VAL A 398 -7.09 15.74 4.61
C VAL A 398 -7.04 14.22 4.62
N GLY A 399 -6.30 13.64 3.68
CA GLY A 399 -5.95 12.24 3.75
C GLY A 399 -4.94 12.03 4.88
N LEU A 400 -5.28 11.21 5.87
CA LEU A 400 -4.42 10.92 7.00
C LEU A 400 -4.34 9.42 7.24
N LEU A 401 -3.11 8.92 7.36
CA LEU A 401 -2.83 7.55 7.74
C LEU A 401 -1.88 7.54 8.93
N MET A 402 -2.23 6.73 9.94
CA MET A 402 -1.39 6.51 11.12
C MET A 402 -0.97 5.05 11.16
N ALA A 403 0.33 4.82 11.38
CA ALA A 403 0.89 3.48 11.43
C ALA A 403 1.85 3.34 12.61
N ARG A 404 1.89 2.16 13.19
CA ARG A 404 2.84 1.79 14.24
C ARG A 404 3.61 0.57 13.80
N GLY A 405 4.94 0.61 13.86
CA GLY A 405 5.77 -0.54 13.47
C GLY A 405 5.44 -1.82 14.26
N PRO A 406 5.84 -3.00 13.74
CA PRO A 406 5.55 -4.29 14.35
C PRO A 406 6.08 -4.37 15.80
N PRO A 407 5.40 -5.10 16.70
CA PRO A 407 5.96 -5.39 18.02
C PRO A 407 7.25 -6.19 17.85
N GLN A 408 8.40 -5.68 18.32
CA GLN A 408 9.61 -6.50 18.41
C GLN A 408 9.45 -7.45 19.60
N LEU A 409 9.31 -8.75 19.32
CA LEU A 409 9.57 -9.78 20.32
C LEU A 409 11.05 -9.67 20.71
N GLY A 410 11.31 -9.43 22.00
CA GLY A 410 12.67 -9.27 22.51
C GLY A 410 13.54 -10.47 22.12
N THR A 411 14.73 -10.19 21.59
CA THR A 411 15.71 -11.21 21.25
C THR A 411 15.98 -12.07 22.49
N ARG A 412 15.64 -13.36 22.44
CA ARG A 412 16.24 -14.32 23.38
C ARG A 412 17.73 -14.28 23.10
N ARG A 413 18.53 -13.76 24.05
CA ARG A 413 19.96 -14.07 24.05
C ARG A 413 20.09 -15.59 24.00
N ALA A 414 20.89 -16.11 23.08
CA ALA A 414 21.28 -17.51 23.08
C ALA A 414 21.78 -17.88 24.50
N PRO A 415 21.40 -19.05 25.04
CA PRO A 415 21.74 -19.39 26.41
C PRO A 415 23.27 -19.53 26.51
N SER A 416 23.93 -18.55 27.12
CA SER A 416 25.27 -18.73 27.66
C SER A 416 25.12 -19.64 28.88
N VAL A 417 25.76 -20.80 28.81
CA VAL A 417 25.84 -21.76 29.92
C VAL A 417 26.49 -21.07 31.13
N ALA A 418 25.71 -20.81 32.17
CA ALA A 418 26.16 -20.53 33.53
C ALA A 418 25.08 -20.98 34.53
N PRO A 419 25.46 -21.43 35.75
CA PRO A 419 24.63 -22.32 36.56
C PRO A 419 23.58 -21.59 37.41
N SER A 420 22.41 -22.23 37.50
CA SER A 420 21.37 -22.16 38.54
C SER A 420 21.02 -20.80 39.18
N GLY A 421 19.77 -20.38 38.96
CA GLY A 421 19.00 -19.55 39.90
C GLY A 421 18.49 -18.24 39.31
N ALA A 422 17.17 -18.05 39.38
CA ALA A 422 16.38 -16.88 38.95
C ALA A 422 16.13 -16.74 37.43
N SER A 423 14.91 -17.12 37.02
CA SER A 423 14.32 -16.69 35.75
C SER A 423 13.71 -15.29 35.93
N ASP A 424 14.36 -14.26 35.40
CA ASP A 424 13.76 -12.94 35.28
C ASP A 424 12.64 -12.97 34.21
N PRO A 425 11.47 -12.36 34.46
CA PRO A 425 10.45 -12.17 33.43
C PRO A 425 10.99 -11.24 32.32
N PRO A 426 10.57 -11.42 31.05
CA PRO A 426 11.12 -10.66 29.92
C PRO A 426 10.93 -9.15 30.13
N THR A 427 12.02 -8.45 30.38
CA THR A 427 12.05 -6.99 30.54
C THR A 427 12.16 -6.30 29.18
N SER A 428 11.12 -5.52 28.87
CA SER A 428 11.00 -4.52 27.80
C SER A 428 10.81 -5.02 26.36
N THR A 429 9.55 -4.97 25.91
CA THR A 429 9.23 -4.81 24.49
C THR A 429 9.62 -3.38 24.08
N LYS A 430 10.65 -3.20 23.25
CA LYS A 430 10.91 -1.90 22.60
C LYS A 430 9.77 -1.64 21.62
N GLN A 431 8.87 -0.70 21.94
CA GLN A 431 7.80 -0.33 21.00
C GLN A 431 8.36 0.63 19.92
N GLN A 432 8.02 0.39 18.65
CA GLN A 432 8.44 1.18 17.49
C GLN A 432 7.80 2.58 17.46
N PRO A 433 8.40 3.56 16.75
CA PRO A 433 7.86 4.92 16.62
C PRO A 433 6.49 4.91 15.94
N LEU A 434 5.62 5.83 16.35
CA LEU A 434 4.39 6.14 15.63
C LEU A 434 4.75 6.93 14.37
N VAL A 435 4.19 6.53 13.24
CA VAL A 435 4.28 7.20 11.94
C VAL A 435 2.94 7.85 11.63
N VAL A 436 2.98 9.11 11.20
CA VAL A 436 1.82 9.85 10.71
C VAL A 436 2.15 10.33 9.30
N VAL A 437 1.33 9.94 8.33
CA VAL A 437 1.41 10.38 6.92
C VAL A 437 0.21 11.28 6.64
N VAL A 438 0.48 12.51 6.21
CA VAL A 438 -0.53 13.52 5.89
C VAL A 438 -0.43 13.84 4.40
N CYS A 439 -1.52 13.69 3.65
CA CYS A 439 -1.62 14.11 2.26
C CYS A 439 -2.73 15.17 2.11
N HIS A 440 -2.40 16.28 1.46
CA HIS A 440 -3.36 17.35 1.18
C HIS A 440 -3.22 17.86 -0.26
N PRO A 441 -4.29 17.85 -1.08
CA PRO A 441 -4.24 18.32 -2.47
C PRO A 441 -4.27 19.85 -2.62
N ASP A 442 -4.89 20.56 -1.67
CA ASP A 442 -5.12 22.01 -1.75
C ASP A 442 -4.22 22.87 -0.83
N LEU A 443 -3.85 24.08 -1.28
CA LEU A 443 -3.10 25.08 -0.46
C LEU A 443 -3.99 26.08 0.27
N ALA A 444 -5.30 26.05 0.04
CA ALA A 444 -6.27 26.86 0.79
C ALA A 444 -6.45 26.39 2.25
N VAL A 445 -5.51 25.58 2.72
CA VAL A 445 -5.62 24.75 3.91
C VAL A 445 -5.03 25.46 5.10
N PRO A 446 -5.51 25.10 6.29
CA PRO A 446 -4.90 25.47 7.54
C PRO A 446 -3.37 25.58 7.54
N ARG A 447 -2.86 26.77 7.85
CA ARG A 447 -1.41 27.04 8.01
C ARG A 447 -0.76 26.18 9.11
N ASP A 448 -1.58 25.50 9.91
CA ASP A 448 -1.19 24.72 11.08
C ASP A 448 -1.98 23.39 11.15
N VAL A 449 -1.29 22.25 11.19
CA VAL A 449 -1.88 20.94 11.57
C VAL A 449 -1.52 20.66 13.02
N TYR A 450 -2.52 20.41 13.86
CA TYR A 450 -2.34 20.11 15.28
C TYR A 450 -2.60 18.61 15.53
N LEU A 451 -1.56 17.88 15.94
CA LEU A 451 -1.67 16.49 16.35
C LEU A 451 -1.63 16.42 17.88
N ARG A 452 -2.71 15.95 18.50
CA ARG A 452 -2.73 15.56 19.91
C ARG A 452 -2.47 14.06 20.00
N VAL A 453 -1.29 13.69 20.48
CA VAL A 453 -0.91 12.29 20.65
C VAL A 453 -0.90 11.96 22.14
N HIS A 454 -1.64 10.91 22.52
CA HIS A 454 -1.67 10.47 23.91
C HIS A 454 -0.34 9.81 24.30
N GLU A 455 0.16 10.08 25.51
CA GLU A 455 1.48 9.61 25.98
C GLU A 455 1.69 8.09 25.84
N ARG A 456 0.62 7.29 25.95
CA ARG A 456 0.64 5.83 25.73
C ARG A 456 1.18 5.41 24.34
N LEU A 457 1.13 6.30 23.36
CA LEU A 457 1.67 6.10 22.01
C LEU A 457 3.11 6.63 21.84
N LEU A 458 3.63 7.36 22.82
CA LEU A 458 4.91 8.07 22.76
C LEU A 458 6.09 7.47 23.56
N PRO A 459 6.07 6.26 24.17
CA PRO A 459 7.11 5.84 25.11
C PRO A 459 8.53 5.74 24.51
N HIS A 460 8.66 5.75 23.17
CA HIS A 460 9.97 5.68 22.48
C HIS A 460 10.10 6.67 21.31
N GLY A 461 9.33 7.76 21.31
CA GLY A 461 9.40 8.85 20.32
C GLY A 461 8.37 8.76 19.18
N LEU A 462 8.12 9.91 18.55
CA LEU A 462 7.23 10.07 17.40
C LEU A 462 8.06 10.37 16.15
N GLN A 463 7.75 9.73 15.03
CA GLN A 463 8.25 10.13 13.72
C GLN A 463 7.09 10.70 12.90
N THR A 464 7.10 12.01 12.72
CA THR A 464 6.12 12.67 11.86
C THR A 464 6.75 12.90 10.49
N VAL A 465 6.07 12.42 9.46
CA VAL A 465 6.40 12.69 8.06
C VAL A 465 5.23 13.44 7.47
N ALA A 466 5.41 14.74 7.27
CA ALA A 466 4.41 15.58 6.63
C ALA A 466 4.89 15.95 5.24
N ASP A 467 4.05 15.68 4.25
CA ASP A 467 4.27 16.07 2.86
C ASP A 467 3.15 17.01 2.43
N VAL A 468 3.53 18.17 1.92
CA VAL A 468 2.59 19.15 1.38
C VAL A 468 2.92 19.33 -0.10
N TYR A 469 1.91 19.10 -0.93
CA TYR A 469 2.01 19.25 -2.36
C TYR A 469 1.32 20.55 -2.80
N ARG A 470 2.01 21.36 -3.59
CA ARG A 470 1.57 22.69 -4.04
C ARG A 470 1.46 22.73 -5.54
N SER A 471 0.35 23.22 -6.11
CA SER A 471 0.30 23.74 -7.50
C SER A 471 0.78 25.20 -7.53
N ASP A 472 1.74 25.56 -8.39
CA ASP A 472 2.08 26.95 -8.66
C ASP A 472 1.36 27.50 -9.92
N ALA A 473 1.42 28.81 -10.12
CA ALA A 473 0.69 29.51 -11.19
C ALA A 473 1.18 29.15 -12.61
N GLY A 474 2.15 28.24 -12.74
CA GLY A 474 2.61 27.66 -14.00
C GLY A 474 2.33 26.16 -14.13
N GLY A 475 1.59 25.55 -13.20
CA GLY A 475 1.35 24.10 -13.18
C GLY A 475 2.53 23.27 -12.71
N LEU A 476 3.58 23.90 -12.16
CA LEU A 476 4.70 23.20 -11.52
C LEU A 476 4.32 22.92 -10.07
N TYR A 477 4.54 21.68 -9.66
CA TYR A 477 4.23 21.27 -8.30
C TYR A 477 5.48 21.04 -7.45
N THR A 478 5.47 21.52 -6.19
CA THR A 478 6.56 21.31 -5.23
C THR A 478 6.09 20.42 -4.08
N ALA A 479 6.85 19.36 -3.80
CA ALA A 479 6.70 18.54 -2.60
C ALA A 479 7.60 19.10 -1.48
N LEU A 480 7.03 19.39 -0.32
CA LEU A 480 7.77 19.75 0.89
C LEU A 480 7.68 18.61 1.90
N SER A 481 8.73 17.79 1.96
CA SER A 481 8.88 16.74 2.96
C SER A 481 9.57 17.28 4.20
N ALA A 482 8.89 17.30 5.33
CA ALA A 482 9.48 17.65 6.62
C ALA A 482 9.52 16.44 7.55
N ARG A 483 10.74 15.97 7.89
CA ARG A 483 10.95 15.15 9.10
C ARG A 483 11.04 16.10 10.28
N VAL A 484 10.08 16.03 11.18
CA VAL A 484 10.14 16.82 12.41
C VAL A 484 11.20 16.19 13.32
N ALA A 485 12.30 16.92 13.56
CA ALA A 485 13.41 16.44 14.36
C ALA A 485 12.99 16.19 15.83
N PRO A 486 13.61 15.21 16.53
CA PRO A 486 13.30 14.89 17.92
C PRO A 486 13.50 16.01 18.97
N GLN A 487 13.88 17.21 18.55
CA GLN A 487 14.22 18.33 19.43
C GLN A 487 13.29 19.54 19.24
N ALA A 488 12.34 19.47 18.31
CA ALA A 488 11.32 20.50 18.08
C ALA A 488 10.03 20.26 18.88
N TRP A 489 10.06 19.42 19.91
CA TRP A 489 8.90 19.10 20.73
C TRP A 489 8.80 20.04 21.92
N ARG A 490 7.62 20.62 22.14
CA ARG A 490 7.26 21.24 23.41
C ARG A 490 6.09 20.46 24.00
N ILE A 491 6.29 19.84 25.16
CA ILE A 491 5.18 19.41 26.01
C ILE A 491 4.53 20.72 26.48
N VAL A 492 3.29 20.97 26.07
CA VAL A 492 2.52 22.14 26.54
C VAL A 492 1.73 21.70 27.77
N PRO A 493 2.08 22.16 28.99
CA PRO A 493 1.30 21.87 30.18
C PRO A 493 -0.14 22.39 30.00
N PRO A 494 -1.14 21.76 30.64
CA PRO A 494 -2.55 22.10 30.47
C PRO A 494 -2.87 23.61 30.57
N GLY A 495 -2.16 24.34 31.44
CA GLY A 495 -2.35 25.78 31.64
C GLY A 495 -1.69 26.73 30.60
N GLU A 496 -0.66 26.29 29.86
CA GLU A 496 0.03 27.17 28.88
C GLU A 496 -0.69 27.25 27.52
N ALA A 497 -1.52 26.26 27.19
CA ALA A 497 -2.26 26.22 25.93
C ALA A 497 -3.23 27.42 25.78
N ALA A 498 -3.87 27.82 26.89
CA ALA A 498 -4.76 28.98 26.93
C ALA A 498 -4.02 30.31 26.67
N VAL A 499 -2.77 30.41 27.12
CA VAL A 499 -1.92 31.60 26.97
C VAL A 499 -1.43 31.74 25.52
N LEU A 500 -1.04 30.64 24.88
CA LEU A 500 -0.62 30.63 23.48
C LEU A 500 -1.78 30.95 22.52
N ALA A 501 -2.99 30.47 22.83
CA ALA A 501 -4.21 30.84 22.08
C ALA A 501 -4.50 32.35 22.16
N ALA A 502 -4.30 32.97 23.34
CA ALA A 502 -4.48 34.41 23.54
C ALA A 502 -3.40 35.26 22.82
N GLN A 503 -2.15 34.79 22.77
CA GLN A 503 -1.06 35.47 22.06
C GLN A 503 -1.24 35.42 20.53
N ALA A 504 -1.73 34.31 19.99
CA ALA A 504 -2.03 34.17 18.57
C ALA A 504 -3.19 35.08 18.10
N ALA A 505 -4.09 35.48 19.01
CA ALA A 505 -5.15 36.45 18.73
C ALA A 505 -4.61 37.90 18.66
N ARG A 506 -3.61 38.26 19.47
CA ARG A 506 -2.99 39.60 19.47
C ARG A 506 -2.20 39.92 18.20
N LEU A 507 -1.61 38.91 17.54
CA LEU A 507 -0.79 39.11 16.33
C LEU A 507 -1.63 39.36 15.05
N ARG A 508 -2.96 39.29 15.10
CA ARG A 508 -3.86 39.48 13.95
C ARG A 508 -4.32 40.93 13.75
N GLY A 509 -3.94 41.86 14.65
CA GLY A 509 -4.47 43.23 14.66
C GLY A 509 -3.82 44.23 13.70
N HIS A 510 -2.68 43.93 13.06
CA HIS A 510 -1.99 44.92 12.23
C HIS A 510 -1.37 44.32 10.98
N ARG A 511 -1.92 44.67 9.81
CA ARG A 511 -1.27 44.89 8.50
C ARG A 511 -2.25 45.70 7.61
N PRO A 512 -1.85 46.34 6.49
CA PRO A 512 -0.58 46.19 5.76
C PRO A 512 0.01 47.51 5.19
N TRP A 513 1.20 47.44 4.57
CA TRP A 513 1.38 47.58 3.11
C TRP A 513 2.87 47.54 2.71
N TRP A 514 3.18 46.62 1.80
CA TRP A 514 4.36 46.42 0.91
C TRP A 514 5.80 46.90 1.24
N ARG A 515 6.74 45.98 0.94
CA ARG A 515 8.13 46.16 0.47
C ARG A 515 9.07 47.06 1.27
N ARG A 516 9.89 46.41 2.10
CA ARG A 516 11.36 46.38 1.95
C ARG A 516 11.81 44.95 2.29
N ALA A 517 11.65 43.96 1.41
CA ALA A 517 12.57 43.64 0.32
C ALA A 517 14.06 43.63 0.77
N ALA A 518 14.53 42.41 1.06
CA ALA A 518 15.82 41.84 0.71
C ALA A 518 17.12 42.65 0.95
N CYS A 519 17.86 42.24 1.98
CA CYS A 519 19.27 41.82 1.95
C CYS A 519 19.45 40.90 3.17
N ALA A 520 19.75 39.59 3.04
CA ALA A 520 21.07 39.02 2.73
C ALA A 520 22.13 39.47 3.76
N VAL A 521 22.94 38.63 4.43
CA VAL A 521 23.32 37.23 4.29
C VAL A 521 24.10 36.86 5.58
N TRP A 522 23.82 35.68 6.14
CA TRP A 522 24.76 34.69 6.68
C TRP A 522 25.98 35.11 7.55
N HIS A 523 26.00 34.60 8.79
CA HIS A 523 27.03 33.74 9.43
C HIS A 523 26.92 33.88 10.96
N ALA A 524 27.21 32.92 11.83
CA ALA A 524 27.31 31.47 11.81
C ALA A 524 27.71 31.08 13.25
N LEU A 525 27.18 29.95 13.72
CA LEU A 525 27.86 28.95 14.55
C LEU A 525 28.43 29.28 15.95
N ALA A 526 28.09 28.35 16.86
CA ALA A 526 28.98 27.68 17.80
C ALA A 526 29.51 28.43 19.03
N ALA A 527 28.96 28.06 20.20
CA ALA A 527 29.60 27.91 21.52
C ALA A 527 28.47 27.92 22.58
N CYS A 528 28.30 27.02 23.55
CA CYS A 528 29.14 25.97 24.10
C CYS A 528 28.27 24.94 24.86
N PHE A 529 28.80 23.72 24.87
CA PHE A 529 28.51 22.56 25.70
C PHE A 529 28.09 22.82 27.15
N MET A 530 27.12 22.05 27.66
CA MET A 530 27.31 21.14 28.81
C MET A 530 26.20 20.06 28.85
N PRO A 531 26.53 18.78 29.13
CA PRO A 531 25.54 17.74 29.34
C PRO A 531 25.06 17.80 30.80
N ARG A 532 23.75 17.99 31.02
CA ARG A 532 23.13 17.59 32.28
C ARG A 532 22.28 16.35 32.03
N ALA A 533 22.81 15.22 32.49
CA ALA A 533 22.06 13.98 32.64
C ALA A 533 20.83 14.25 33.52
N VAL A 534 19.65 13.91 33.01
CA VAL A 534 18.46 13.72 33.84
C VAL A 534 18.33 12.21 34.03
N THR A 535 18.80 11.74 35.18
CA THR A 535 18.49 10.41 35.70
C THR A 535 17.01 10.37 36.07
N ALA A 536 16.21 9.64 35.31
CA ALA A 536 14.85 9.28 35.72
C ALA A 536 14.93 7.98 36.54
N SER A 537 14.73 8.08 37.86
CA SER A 537 14.45 6.93 38.71
C SER A 537 13.05 6.41 38.38
N ALA A 538 12.95 5.14 38.03
CA ALA A 538 11.69 4.46 37.85
C ALA A 538 11.03 4.20 39.22
N GLU A 539 9.92 4.88 39.49
CA GLU A 539 8.88 4.33 40.34
C GLU A 539 7.63 4.14 39.50
N LYS A 540 7.06 2.93 39.54
CA LYS A 540 5.72 2.64 39.02
C LYS A 540 4.68 3.20 40.00
N PRO A 541 3.69 3.96 39.50
CA PRO A 541 2.35 3.87 40.09
C PRO A 541 1.30 3.55 39.02
N GLY A 542 0.21 2.92 39.46
CA GLY A 542 -0.92 2.49 38.62
C GLY A 542 -1.46 3.62 37.73
N LEU A 543 -1.86 3.24 36.51
CA LEU A 543 -2.39 4.14 35.49
C LEU A 543 -3.65 4.87 35.98
N ALA A 544 -3.52 6.19 36.19
CA ALA A 544 -4.63 7.10 36.41
C ALA A 544 -5.31 7.49 35.08
N PRO A 545 -6.60 7.91 35.09
CA PRO A 545 -7.34 8.34 33.89
C PRO A 545 -6.81 9.62 33.22
N ASP A 546 -5.92 10.36 33.88
CA ASP A 546 -5.48 11.72 33.52
C ASP A 546 -4.07 11.78 32.90
N ALA A 547 -3.70 10.78 32.09
CA ALA A 547 -2.38 10.74 31.47
C ALA A 547 -2.11 11.97 30.55
N PRO A 548 -0.91 12.56 30.59
CA PRO A 548 -0.57 13.75 29.82
C PRO A 548 -0.70 13.51 28.31
N THR A 549 -1.12 14.55 27.59
CA THR A 549 -1.23 14.54 26.12
C THR A 549 -0.23 15.51 25.52
N LEU A 550 0.42 15.11 24.42
CA LEU A 550 1.38 15.96 23.73
C LEU A 550 0.69 16.63 22.56
N LEU A 551 0.73 17.97 22.52
CA LEU A 551 0.21 18.76 21.41
C LEU A 551 1.35 19.12 20.46
N LEU A 552 1.21 18.76 19.21
CA LEU A 552 2.18 19.01 18.15
C LEU A 552 1.58 19.97 17.16
N GLN A 553 2.22 21.11 16.95
CA GLN A 553 1.88 22.02 15.87
C GLN A 553 2.87 21.82 14.71
N LEU A 554 2.38 21.26 13.62
CA LEU A 554 3.06 21.28 12.33
C LEU A 554 2.68 22.60 11.65
N ARG A 555 3.60 23.57 11.68
CA ARG A 555 3.45 24.78 10.87
C ARG A 555 4.07 24.54 9.50
N VAL A 556 3.24 24.60 8.47
CA VAL A 556 3.70 24.55 7.09
C VAL A 556 4.00 25.99 6.68
N GLU A 557 5.27 26.41 6.78
CA GLU A 557 5.67 27.72 6.30
C GLU A 557 5.89 27.69 4.79
N PRO A 558 5.32 28.62 4.00
CA PRO A 558 5.66 28.77 2.59
C PRO A 558 7.13 29.21 2.52
N GLN A 559 8.04 28.29 2.20
CA GLN A 559 9.42 28.69 1.95
C GLN A 559 9.47 29.56 0.69
N SER A 560 10.12 30.71 0.80
CA SER A 560 10.53 31.49 -0.35
C SER A 560 11.48 30.65 -1.19
N LEU A 561 11.06 30.35 -2.43
CA LEU A 561 11.86 29.69 -3.46
C LEU A 561 13.28 30.25 -3.51
N THR A 562 14.25 29.43 -3.16
CA THR A 562 15.63 29.63 -3.58
C THR A 562 16.28 28.25 -3.76
N THR A 563 16.36 27.83 -5.03
CA THR A 563 17.29 26.84 -5.60
C THR A 563 17.37 25.45 -4.94
N PHE A 564 16.87 24.42 -5.65
CA PHE A 564 17.33 23.05 -5.47
C PHE A 564 18.23 22.66 -6.65
N THR A 565 19.46 22.27 -6.34
CA THR A 565 20.36 21.57 -7.26
C THR A 565 20.10 20.08 -7.08
N PHE A 566 19.82 19.39 -8.18
CA PHE A 566 19.69 17.93 -8.23
C PHE A 566 21.06 17.28 -8.03
N TYR A 567 21.12 16.24 -7.21
CA TYR A 567 22.22 15.26 -7.19
C TYR A 567 21.63 13.86 -7.34
#